data_AF-A0A3N5XRJ2-F1
#
_entry.id   AF-A0A3N5XRJ2-F1
#
_cell.length_a   1.000
_cell.length_b   1.000
_cell.length_c   1.000
_cell.angle_alpha   90.00
_cell.angle_beta   90.00
_cell.angle_gamma   90.00
#
_symmetry.space_group_name_H-M   'P 1'
#
loop_
_entity.id
_entity.type
_entity.pdbx_description
1 polymer ?
#
loop_
_entity_poly.entity_id
_entity_poly.type
_entity_poly.pdbx_seq_one_letter_code
_entity_poly.pdbx_strand_id
1 'polypeptide(L)'
;MRLRGGVSLVVLYLTWAALHDITLDNAQTFPLEYSFLVLSGVWFVSVALRLLGQGHRLEAVVSLLAVAVGLAACWNLPHHGAPASWMNQLAWFSVLWFFVLTLRLLLFPPRAGAPSRPIQAGEAGR
;
A
#
# COMPACT_ATOMS: atom_id res chain seq x y z
N MET A 1 -4.70 14.14 4.78
CA MET A 1 -3.93 12.88 4.96
C MET A 1 -4.67 11.83 5.77
N ARG A 2 -5.38 12.19 6.85
CA ARG A 2 -6.20 11.26 7.66
C ARG A 2 -7.21 10.42 6.84
N LEU A 3 -7.93 11.03 5.91
CA LEU A 3 -8.88 10.32 5.03
C LEU A 3 -8.19 9.20 4.23
N ARG A 4 -6.98 9.46 3.71
CA ARG A 4 -6.20 8.47 2.95
C ARG A 4 -5.65 7.36 3.85
N GLY A 5 -5.23 7.68 5.07
CA GLY A 5 -4.86 6.66 6.05
C GLY A 5 -6.05 5.75 6.40
N GLY A 6 -7.25 6.32 6.53
CA GLY A 6 -8.49 5.56 6.69
C GLY A 6 -8.80 4.67 5.49
N VAL A 7 -8.71 5.20 4.26
CA VAL A 7 -8.91 4.39 3.05
C VAL A 7 -7.86 3.28 2.95
N SER A 8 -6.59 3.57 3.24
CA SER A 8 -5.54 2.54 3.27
C SER A 8 -5.80 1.46 4.32
N LEU A 9 -6.36 1.79 5.48
CA LEU A 9 -6.78 0.79 6.47
C LEU A 9 -7.89 -0.11 5.93
N VAL A 10 -8.91 0.46 5.28
CA VAL A 10 -10.00 -0.32 4.68
C VAL A 10 -9.47 -1.23 3.58
N VAL A 11 -8.65 -0.70 2.67
CA VAL A 11 -8.02 -1.45 1.57
C VAL A 11 -7.13 -2.57 2.12
N LEU A 12 -6.38 -2.29 3.19
CA LEU A 12 -5.54 -3.28 3.84
C LEU A 12 -6.36 -4.40 4.50
N TYR A 13 -7.44 -4.04 5.18
CA TYR A 13 -8.36 -5.01 5.76
C TYR A 13 -8.99 -5.91 4.69
N LEU A 14 -9.44 -5.33 3.57
CA LEU A 14 -9.97 -6.10 2.44
C LEU A 14 -8.92 -7.02 1.82
N THR A 15 -7.67 -6.55 1.70
CA THR A 15 -6.55 -7.37 1.20
C THR A 15 -6.25 -8.53 2.14
N TRP A 16 -6.24 -8.27 3.45
CA TRP A 16 -6.05 -9.29 4.48
C TRP A 16 -7.18 -10.33 4.45
N ALA A 17 -8.43 -9.89 4.37
CA ALA A 17 -9.60 -10.78 4.30
C ALA A 17 -9.57 -11.64 3.04
N ALA A 18 -9.29 -11.06 1.88
CA ALA A 18 -9.17 -11.78 0.62
C ALA A 18 -8.04 -12.83 0.66
N LEU A 19 -6.86 -12.48 1.18
CA LEU A 19 -5.76 -13.44 1.32
C LEU A 19 -6.10 -14.55 2.31
N HIS A 20 -6.72 -14.20 3.44
CA HIS A 20 -7.13 -15.17 4.45
C HIS A 20 -8.10 -16.20 3.84
N ASP A 21 -9.12 -15.73 3.14
CA ASP A 21 -10.12 -16.58 2.48
C ASP A 21 -9.50 -17.50 1.44
N ILE A 22 -8.68 -16.97 0.53
CA ILE A 22 -7.96 -17.76 -0.48
C ILE A 22 -7.04 -18.82 0.15
N THR A 23 -6.45 -18.53 1.31
CA THR A 23 -5.51 -19.46 1.97
C THR A 23 -6.17 -20.55 2.81
N LEU A 24 -7.39 -20.32 3.31
CA LEU A 24 -8.05 -21.22 4.26
C LEU A 24 -9.25 -21.95 3.67
N ASP A 25 -9.92 -21.36 2.69
CA ASP A 25 -11.05 -22.00 2.04
C ASP A 25 -10.57 -22.94 0.91
N ASN A 26 -11.23 -24.09 0.82
CA ASN A 26 -10.90 -25.16 -0.12
C ASN A 26 -11.64 -24.98 -1.47
N ALA A 27 -12.28 -23.82 -1.69
CA ALA A 27 -12.92 -23.48 -2.94
C ALA A 27 -11.88 -23.35 -4.08
N GLN A 28 -12.31 -23.64 -5.31
CA GLN A 28 -11.44 -23.67 -6.49
C GLN A 28 -11.34 -22.30 -7.20
N THR A 29 -12.25 -21.36 -6.91
CA THR A 29 -12.35 -20.07 -7.62
C THR A 29 -12.72 -18.93 -6.69
N PHE A 30 -11.94 -17.85 -6.71
CA PHE A 30 -12.10 -16.65 -5.86
C PHE A 30 -12.09 -15.34 -6.67
N PRO A 31 -13.00 -15.17 -7.65
CA PRO A 31 -12.93 -14.05 -8.61
C PRO A 31 -13.08 -12.67 -7.93
N LEU A 32 -13.82 -12.61 -6.83
CA LEU A 32 -14.10 -11.37 -6.11
C LEU A 32 -12.91 -10.96 -5.24
N GLU A 33 -12.26 -11.91 -4.60
CA GLU A 33 -11.08 -11.76 -3.76
C GLU A 33 -9.89 -11.34 -4.61
N TYR A 34 -9.71 -11.95 -5.79
CA TYR A 34 -8.71 -11.51 -6.77
C TYR A 34 -8.96 -10.08 -7.26
N SER A 35 -10.23 -9.72 -7.51
CA SER A 35 -10.58 -8.34 -7.89
C SER A 35 -10.20 -7.35 -6.79
N PHE A 36 -10.45 -7.68 -5.52
CA PHE A 36 -10.02 -6.86 -4.40
C PHE A 36 -8.49 -6.77 -4.29
N LEU A 37 -7.76 -7.87 -4.46
CA LEU A 37 -6.30 -7.88 -4.47
C LEU A 37 -5.72 -6.96 -5.56
N VAL A 38 -6.28 -6.99 -6.77
CA VAL A 38 -5.86 -6.11 -7.87
C VAL A 38 -6.14 -4.64 -7.53
N LEU A 39 -7.36 -4.32 -7.08
CA LEU A 39 -7.73 -2.95 -6.69
C LEU A 39 -6.85 -2.42 -5.55
N SER A 40 -6.54 -3.27 -4.57
CA SER A 40 -5.62 -2.95 -3.48
C SER A 40 -4.21 -2.71 -3.97
N GLY A 41 -3.70 -3.54 -4.89
CA GLY A 41 -2.40 -3.35 -5.52
C GLY A 41 -2.30 -1.99 -6.22
N VAL A 42 -3.31 -1.62 -7.00
CA VAL A 42 -3.40 -0.31 -7.67
C VAL A 42 -3.39 0.84 -6.66
N TRP A 43 -4.13 0.71 -5.56
CA TRP A 43 -4.13 1.70 -4.49
C TRP A 43 -2.75 1.86 -3.84
N PHE A 44 -2.08 0.76 -3.51
CA PHE A 44 -0.77 0.79 -2.87
C PHE A 44 0.34 1.32 -3.77
N VAL A 45 0.30 1.02 -5.08
CA VAL A 45 1.18 1.66 -6.07
C VAL A 45 0.95 3.17 -6.10
N SER A 46 -0.32 3.60 -6.09
CA SER A 46 -0.67 5.02 -6.07
C SER A 46 -0.15 5.74 -4.81
N VAL A 47 -0.16 5.06 -3.65
CA VAL A 47 0.44 5.56 -2.40
C VAL A 47 1.97 5.67 -2.54
N ALA A 48 2.63 4.64 -3.07
CA ALA A 48 4.08 4.62 -3.25
C ALA A 48 4.58 5.71 -4.22
N LEU A 49 3.91 5.89 -5.35
CA LEU A 49 4.22 6.95 -6.32
C LEU A 49 4.08 8.35 -5.70
N ARG A 50 3.11 8.53 -4.79
CA ARG A 50 2.97 9.80 -4.09
C ARG A 50 4.07 10.03 -3.06
N LEU A 51 4.49 8.99 -2.32
CA LEU A 51 5.65 9.08 -1.43
C LEU A 51 6.89 9.51 -2.20
N LEU A 52 7.07 8.99 -3.43
CA LEU A 52 8.14 9.38 -4.31
C LEU A 52 8.08 10.88 -4.65
N GLY A 53 6.89 11.39 -5.00
CA GLY A 53 6.65 12.82 -5.25
C GLY A 53 6.82 13.72 -4.02
N GLN A 54 6.74 13.17 -2.81
CA GLN A 54 6.95 13.89 -1.55
C GLN A 54 8.41 13.86 -1.07
N GLY A 55 9.32 13.24 -1.83
CA GLY A 55 10.75 13.12 -1.49
C GLY A 55 11.08 11.92 -0.60
N HIS A 56 10.10 11.10 -0.23
CA HIS A 56 10.27 9.91 0.60
C HIS A 56 10.69 8.70 -0.26
N ARG A 57 11.86 8.80 -0.90
CA ARG A 57 12.31 7.85 -1.93
C ARG A 57 12.46 6.41 -1.42
N LEU A 58 13.03 6.23 -0.22
CA LEU A 58 13.23 4.89 0.35
C LEU A 58 11.90 4.18 0.63
N GLU A 59 10.96 4.87 1.27
CA GLU A 59 9.63 4.33 1.58
C GLU A 59 8.85 3.99 0.30
N ALA A 60 8.97 4.83 -0.73
CA ALA A 60 8.38 4.56 -2.03
C ALA A 60 8.96 3.30 -2.69
N VAL A 61 10.29 3.15 -2.71
CA VAL A 61 10.95 1.99 -3.32
C VAL A 61 10.59 0.70 -2.58
N VAL A 62 10.66 0.69 -1.25
CA VAL A 62 10.29 -0.50 -0.46
C VAL A 62 8.82 -0.84 -0.66
N SER A 63 7.93 0.14 -0.77
CA SER A 63 6.52 -0.09 -1.05
C SER A 63 6.27 -0.67 -2.44
N LEU A 64 6.98 -0.20 -3.48
CA LEU A 64 6.89 -0.77 -4.82
C LEU A 64 7.41 -2.20 -4.87
N LEU A 65 8.53 -2.48 -4.17
CA LEU A 65 9.04 -3.84 -4.03
C LEU A 65 8.04 -4.74 -3.30
N ALA A 66 7.41 -4.25 -2.23
CA ALA A 66 6.36 -5.00 -1.53
C ALA A 66 5.17 -5.33 -2.43
N VAL A 67 4.74 -4.41 -3.32
CA VAL A 67 3.69 -4.72 -4.31
C VAL A 67 4.17 -5.77 -5.31
N ALA A 68 5.38 -5.64 -5.84
CA ALA A 68 5.93 -6.61 -6.79
C ALA A 68 6.04 -8.02 -6.19
N VAL A 69 6.47 -8.11 -4.94
CA VAL A 69 6.52 -9.35 -4.16
C VAL A 69 5.10 -9.92 -3.95
N GLY A 70 4.13 -9.07 -3.62
CA GLY A 70 2.73 -9.47 -3.46
C GLY A 70 2.12 -10.00 -4.75
N LEU A 71 2.39 -9.36 -5.89
CA LEU A 71 1.98 -9.83 -7.23
C LEU A 71 2.60 -11.18 -7.57
N ALA A 72 3.90 -11.34 -7.33
CA ALA A 72 4.61 -12.60 -7.57
C ALA A 72 4.07 -13.72 -6.68
N ALA A 73 3.75 -13.42 -5.41
CA ALA A 73 3.13 -14.36 -4.48
C ALA A 73 1.72 -14.75 -4.95
N CYS A 74 0.91 -13.78 -5.40
CA CYS A 74 -0.44 -14.06 -5.90
C CYS A 74 -0.43 -14.96 -7.15
N TRP A 75 0.56 -14.78 -8.03
CA TRP A 75 0.71 -15.62 -9.22
C TRP A 75 1.09 -17.09 -8.88
N ASN A 76 1.66 -17.32 -7.70
CA ASN A 76 2.07 -18.65 -7.22
C ASN A 76 1.09 -19.26 -6.21
N LEU A 77 -0.09 -18.66 -6.04
CA LEU A 77 -1.15 -19.22 -5.19
C LEU A 77 -1.62 -20.60 -5.72
N PRO A 78 -2.07 -21.47 -4.82
CA PRO A 78 -2.21 -22.90 -5.11
C PRO A 78 -3.24 -23.24 -6.19
N HIS A 79 -4.17 -22.32 -6.45
CA HIS A 79 -5.17 -22.40 -7.52
C HIS A 79 -4.58 -22.29 -8.94
N HIS A 80 -3.32 -21.86 -9.08
CA HIS A 80 -2.58 -21.92 -10.35
C HIS A 80 -1.80 -23.24 -10.55
N GLY A 81 -2.09 -24.28 -9.75
CA GLY A 81 -1.49 -25.61 -9.90
C GLY A 81 -0.14 -25.79 -9.19
N ALA A 82 0.26 -24.83 -8.35
CA ALA A 82 1.45 -24.94 -7.52
C ALA A 82 1.08 -25.42 -6.10
N PRO A 83 1.78 -26.39 -5.49
CA PRO A 83 1.54 -26.72 -4.09
C PRO A 83 1.79 -25.50 -3.20
N ALA A 84 1.06 -25.40 -2.08
CA ALA A 84 1.23 -24.33 -1.09
C ALA A 84 2.71 -24.14 -0.77
N SER A 85 3.29 -23.07 -1.30
CA SER A 85 4.73 -22.84 -1.29
C SER A 85 5.06 -21.74 -0.30
N TRP A 86 6.33 -21.69 0.11
CA TRP A 86 6.86 -20.58 0.92
C TRP A 86 6.61 -19.21 0.26
N MET A 87 6.37 -19.14 -1.05
CA MET A 87 6.03 -17.91 -1.76
C MET A 87 4.65 -17.35 -1.35
N ASN A 88 3.72 -18.17 -0.87
CA ASN A 88 2.46 -17.66 -0.31
C ASN A 88 2.71 -16.83 0.97
N GLN A 89 3.76 -17.15 1.72
CA GLN A 89 4.13 -16.37 2.91
C GLN A 89 4.63 -14.97 2.55
N LEU A 90 5.16 -14.77 1.34
CA LEU A 90 5.59 -13.46 0.85
C LEU A 90 4.44 -12.45 0.73
N ALA A 91 3.21 -12.91 0.40
CA ALA A 91 2.05 -12.02 0.36
C ALA A 91 1.77 -11.39 1.74
N TRP A 92 1.97 -12.15 2.82
CA TRP A 92 1.81 -11.67 4.19
C TRP A 92 2.83 -10.61 4.58
N PHE A 93 4.07 -10.70 4.07
CA PHE A 93 5.08 -9.65 4.26
C PHE A 93 4.66 -8.33 3.60
N SER A 94 4.05 -8.38 2.41
CA SER A 94 3.51 -7.19 1.75
C SER A 94 2.40 -6.55 2.57
N VAL A 95 1.47 -7.34 3.11
CA VAL A 95 0.40 -6.85 4.00
C VAL A 95 1.00 -6.21 5.26
N LEU A 96 1.97 -6.88 5.89
CA LEU A 96 2.64 -6.36 7.09
C LEU A 96 3.33 -5.02 6.81
N TRP A 97 4.03 -4.89 5.68
CA TRP A 97 4.67 -3.64 5.28
C TRP A 97 3.65 -2.50 5.13
N PHE A 98 2.55 -2.73 4.42
CA PHE A 98 1.52 -1.71 4.23
C PHE A 98 0.76 -1.39 5.52
N PHE A 99 0.65 -2.33 6.46
CA PHE A 99 0.17 -2.07 7.82
C PHE A 99 1.07 -1.08 8.56
N VAL A 100 2.37 -1.35 8.60
CA VAL A 100 3.37 -0.49 9.25
C VAL A 100 3.39 0.90 8.59
N LEU A 101 3.36 0.95 7.26
CA LEU A 101 3.31 2.22 6.51
C LEU A 101 2.05 3.01 6.85
N THR A 102 0.89 2.34 6.94
CA THR A 102 -0.39 2.98 7.27
C THR A 102 -0.37 3.53 8.69
N LEU A 103 0.12 2.76 9.67
CA LEU A 103 0.31 3.24 11.04
C LEU A 103 1.25 4.45 11.10
N ARG A 104 2.38 4.40 10.40
CA ARG A 104 3.33 5.53 10.33
C ARG A 104 2.67 6.79 9.77
N LEU A 105 1.89 6.67 8.69
CA LEU A 105 1.19 7.81 8.07
C LEU A 105 0.08 8.40 8.97
N LEU A 106 -0.52 7.58 9.84
CA LEU A 106 -1.53 8.02 10.81
C LEU A 106 -0.90 8.67 12.04
N LEU A 107 0.19 8.09 12.56
CA LEU A 107 0.89 8.55 13.76
C LEU A 107 1.79 9.76 13.50
N PHE A 108 2.42 9.82 12.33
CA PHE A 108 3.35 10.87 11.93
C PHE A 108 2.86 11.55 10.64
N PRO A 109 1.74 12.29 10.69
CA PRO A 109 1.27 13.02 9.52
C PRO A 109 2.35 14.03 9.08
N PRO A 110 2.73 14.07 7.79
CA PRO A 110 3.62 15.08 7.25
C PRO A 110 3.15 16.47 7.68
N ARG A 111 4.04 17.24 8.34
CA ARG A 111 3.78 18.64 8.68
C ARG A 111 3.42 19.34 7.38
N ALA A 112 2.16 19.77 7.26
CA ALA A 112 1.74 20.64 6.17
C ALA A 112 2.71 21.82 6.19
N GLY A 113 3.42 22.01 5.06
CA GLY A 113 4.44 23.03 4.95
C GLY A 113 3.94 24.35 5.53
N ALA A 114 4.76 24.95 6.38
CA ALA A 114 4.49 26.27 6.91
C ALA A 114 4.09 27.19 5.75
N PRO A 115 3.05 28.03 5.91
CA PRO A 115 2.62 28.93 4.86
C PRO A 115 3.85 29.69 4.38
N SER A 116 4.12 29.59 3.09
CA SER A 116 5.15 30.36 2.41
C SER A 116 4.97 31.79 2.88
N ARG A 117 5.92 32.31 3.68
CA ARG A 117 5.89 33.72 4.07
C ARG A 117 5.67 34.50 2.78
N PRO A 118 4.59 35.29 2.66
CA PRO A 118 4.45 36.15 1.49
C PRO A 118 5.74 36.95 1.42
N ILE A 119 6.41 36.85 0.28
CA ILE A 119 7.55 37.68 -0.05
C ILE A 119 7.06 39.10 0.23
N GLN A 120 7.61 39.76 1.25
CA GLN A 120 7.43 41.19 1.47
C GLN A 120 8.15 41.90 0.32
N ALA A 121 7.48 41.91 -0.83
CA ALA A 121 7.79 42.77 -1.95
C ALA A 121 7.11 44.10 -1.65
N GLY A 122 7.86 45.03 -1.06
CA GLY A 122 7.43 46.42 -0.96
C GLY A 122 7.71 47.03 0.39
N GLU A 123 8.96 47.41 0.63
CA GLU A 123 9.29 48.61 1.43
C GLU A 123 10.74 49.06 1.13
N ALA A 124 11.12 49.01 -0.15
CA ALA A 124 12.28 49.73 -0.67
C ALA A 124 11.76 50.79 -1.65
N GLY A 125 11.35 51.94 -1.12
CA GLY A 125 11.04 53.12 -1.92
C GLY A 125 9.81 53.89 -1.48
N ARG A 126 9.98 54.71 -0.44
CA ARG A 126 9.49 56.10 -0.39
C ARG A 126 10.16 56.84 0.77
#